data_AF-A0AAE3SBJ7-F1
#
_entry.id   AF-A0AAE3SBJ7-F1
#
_cell.length_a   1.000
_cell.length_b   1.000
_cell.length_c   1.000
_cell.angle_alpha   90.00
_cell.angle_beta   90.00
_cell.angle_gamma   90.00
#
_symmetry.space_group_name_H-M   'P 1'
#
loop_
_entity.id
_entity.type
_entity.pdbx_description
1 polymer ?
#
loop_
_entity_poly.entity_id
_entity_poly.type
_entity_poly.pdbx_seq_one_letter_code
_entity_poly.pdbx_strand_id
1 'polypeptide(L)'
;DQLESNVHQNNDYRCAIGGTTGIECFDHWCRELKETGYLHNHARMWFASIWIFTLRLPWELGAQFFLNHLIDGDPASNTLSWRWVAGLHTKGKTYLARPSNIAKYTNGKFEPTGQLAQTAEPLVEGYDHAFVPASFTQPAPQNECLILVTPEDCNPENCISEGMKGTLGLVLPKEIDQSERSHIFRLGAVEDAVMRLGSQGNVAATDDWITAIITAAERAGTTQVVTPFTSVGPIATKLAAAQDALVAAGMTLHQHLRPYDAATWPHATKGFFKLKKKIPSILSDLGYTNAQNA
;
A
#
# COMPACT_ATOMS: atom_id res chain seq x y z
N ASP A 1 16.53 -14.34 -0.72
CA ASP A 1 17.08 -13.41 0.28
C ASP A 1 17.68 -14.20 1.47
N GLN A 2 18.75 -13.74 2.13
CA GLN A 2 19.39 -14.50 3.24
C GLN A 2 18.50 -14.55 4.50
N LEU A 3 17.61 -13.57 4.66
CA LEU A 3 16.58 -13.53 5.70
C LEU A 3 15.53 -14.64 5.49
N GLU A 4 15.11 -14.88 4.25
CA GLU A 4 14.07 -15.85 3.92
C GLU A 4 14.55 -17.30 4.08
N SER A 5 15.77 -17.63 3.63
CA SER A 5 16.22 -19.03 3.54
C SER A 5 16.36 -19.73 4.91
N ASN A 6 16.72 -18.99 5.97
CA ASN A 6 16.92 -19.56 7.31
C ASN A 6 15.68 -19.42 8.21
N VAL A 7 14.85 -18.40 8.01
CA VAL A 7 13.70 -18.14 8.90
C VAL A 7 12.46 -18.93 8.51
N HIS A 8 12.27 -19.32 7.24
CA HIS A 8 11.15 -20.20 6.88
C HIS A 8 11.25 -21.61 7.48
N GLN A 9 12.46 -22.03 7.88
CA GLN A 9 12.68 -23.26 8.66
C GLN A 9 12.49 -23.07 10.16
N ASN A 10 12.37 -21.83 10.64
CA ASN A 10 12.13 -21.51 12.04
C ASN A 10 10.70 -21.94 12.45
N ASN A 11 10.62 -22.77 13.48
CA ASN A 11 9.34 -23.25 14.02
C ASN A 11 8.44 -22.11 14.51
N ASP A 12 9.02 -21.07 15.12
CA ASP A 12 8.26 -19.93 15.65
C ASP A 12 7.62 -19.12 14.52
N TYR A 13 8.33 -18.94 13.40
CA TYR A 13 7.76 -18.32 12.21
C TYR A 13 6.59 -19.14 11.66
N ARG A 14 6.77 -20.47 11.52
CA ARG A 14 5.73 -21.37 11.03
C ARG A 14 4.51 -21.40 11.94
N CYS A 15 4.71 -21.41 13.26
CA CYS A 15 3.65 -21.30 14.25
C CYS A 15 2.95 -19.93 14.16
N ALA A 16 3.70 -18.84 13.96
CA ALA A 16 3.16 -17.49 13.85
C ALA A 16 2.24 -17.35 12.65
N ILE A 17 2.71 -17.70 11.45
CA ILE A 17 1.87 -17.67 10.25
C ILE A 17 0.80 -18.76 10.25
N GLY A 18 0.99 -19.84 11.04
CA GLY A 18 0.02 -20.92 11.20
C GLY A 18 -1.12 -20.60 12.17
N GLY A 19 -0.96 -19.57 13.02
CA GLY A 19 -1.88 -19.28 14.12
C GLY A 19 -1.88 -20.39 15.18
N THR A 20 -0.70 -20.91 15.51
CA THR A 20 -0.47 -21.99 16.48
C THR A 20 0.68 -21.67 17.46
N THR A 21 0.82 -20.41 17.83
CA THR A 21 1.84 -19.92 18.77
C THR A 21 1.52 -20.27 20.22
N GLY A 22 0.26 -20.61 20.53
CA GLY A 22 -0.22 -20.79 21.90
C GLY A 22 -0.66 -19.49 22.57
N ILE A 23 -0.47 -18.33 21.92
CA ILE A 23 -1.01 -17.04 22.36
C ILE A 23 -2.39 -16.87 21.71
N GLU A 24 -3.44 -17.13 22.46
CA GLU A 24 -4.82 -17.28 21.93
C GLU A 24 -5.27 -16.10 21.05
N CYS A 25 -5.04 -14.85 21.48
CA CYS A 25 -5.42 -13.68 20.71
C CYS A 25 -4.65 -13.58 19.39
N PHE A 26 -3.35 -13.84 19.41
CA PHE A 26 -2.50 -13.80 18.23
C PHE A 26 -2.92 -14.87 17.22
N ASP A 27 -3.14 -16.09 17.71
CA ASP A 27 -3.59 -17.23 16.91
C ASP A 27 -4.97 -16.98 16.30
N HIS A 28 -5.88 -16.34 17.04
CA HIS A 28 -7.18 -15.91 16.54
C HIS A 28 -7.04 -14.87 15.43
N TRP A 29 -6.26 -13.81 15.63
CA TRP A 29 -6.06 -12.77 14.60
C TRP A 29 -5.35 -13.31 13.36
N CYS A 30 -4.43 -14.26 13.49
CA CYS A 30 -3.83 -14.93 12.35
C CYS A 30 -4.88 -15.64 11.48
N ARG A 31 -5.81 -16.37 12.12
CA ARG A 31 -6.91 -17.04 11.42
C ARG A 31 -7.91 -16.03 10.83
N GLU A 32 -8.33 -15.04 11.62
CA GLU A 32 -9.25 -13.99 11.19
C GLU A 32 -8.71 -13.25 9.96
N LEU A 33 -7.43 -12.88 9.95
CA LEU A 33 -6.78 -12.26 8.80
C LEU A 33 -6.82 -13.15 7.56
N LYS A 34 -6.50 -14.43 7.69
CA LYS A 34 -6.52 -15.36 6.55
C LYS A 34 -7.92 -15.62 6.01
N GLU A 35 -8.91 -15.74 6.90
CA GLU A 35 -10.29 -16.05 6.55
C GLU A 35 -11.00 -14.84 5.94
N THR A 36 -10.83 -13.66 6.54
CA THR A 36 -11.58 -12.45 6.18
C THR A 36 -10.81 -11.48 5.29
N GLY A 37 -9.47 -11.57 5.30
CA GLY A 37 -8.59 -10.61 4.66
C GLY A 37 -8.51 -9.26 5.37
N TYR A 38 -8.95 -9.18 6.63
CA TYR A 38 -8.98 -7.93 7.39
C TYR A 38 -8.65 -8.14 8.86
N LEU A 39 -8.05 -7.12 9.48
CA LEU A 39 -7.94 -6.98 10.93
C LEU A 39 -8.22 -5.53 11.32
N HIS A 40 -8.84 -5.34 12.48
CA HIS A 40 -8.96 -4.01 13.08
C HIS A 40 -7.57 -3.43 13.42
N ASN A 41 -7.40 -2.12 13.31
CA ASN A 41 -6.10 -1.45 13.50
C ASN A 41 -5.43 -1.76 14.85
N HIS A 42 -6.19 -1.80 15.96
CA HIS A 42 -5.62 -2.21 17.25
C HIS A 42 -5.06 -3.64 17.24
N ALA A 43 -5.76 -4.58 16.59
CA ALA A 43 -5.30 -5.95 16.45
C ALA A 43 -4.02 -6.01 15.60
N ARG A 44 -3.95 -5.24 14.50
CA ARG A 44 -2.72 -5.12 13.68
C ARG A 44 -1.52 -4.64 14.53
N MET A 45 -1.71 -3.62 15.35
CA MET A 45 -0.68 -3.09 16.24
C MET A 45 -0.24 -4.10 17.31
N TRP A 46 -1.19 -4.81 17.94
CA TRP A 46 -0.85 -5.85 18.93
C TRP A 46 -0.16 -7.05 18.28
N PHE A 47 -0.66 -7.50 17.13
CA PHE A 47 -0.07 -8.58 16.33
C PHE A 47 1.39 -8.25 15.99
N ALA A 48 1.66 -7.07 15.43
CA ALA A 48 3.01 -6.65 15.11
C ALA A 48 3.92 -6.56 16.34
N SER A 49 3.40 -6.06 17.47
CA SER A 49 4.18 -6.00 18.71
C SER A 49 4.51 -7.39 19.26
N ILE A 50 3.56 -8.33 19.21
CA ILE A 50 3.77 -9.71 19.66
C ILE A 50 4.78 -10.40 18.73
N TRP A 51 4.62 -10.23 17.42
CA TRP A 51 5.55 -10.73 16.41
C TRP A 51 7.00 -10.30 16.68
N ILE A 52 7.21 -8.99 16.86
CA ILE A 52 8.57 -8.42 17.01
C ILE A 52 9.15 -8.72 18.39
N PHE A 53 8.41 -8.45 19.47
CA PHE A 53 8.99 -8.42 20.82
C PHE A 53 8.77 -9.69 21.62
N THR A 54 7.65 -10.40 21.39
CA THR A 54 7.36 -11.66 22.08
C THR A 54 7.93 -12.85 21.32
N LEU A 55 7.64 -12.96 20.02
CA LEU A 55 8.09 -14.07 19.17
C LEU A 55 9.50 -13.84 18.59
N ARG A 56 10.05 -12.63 18.70
CA ARG A 56 11.40 -12.27 18.23
C ARG A 56 11.62 -12.56 16.75
N LEU A 57 10.58 -12.37 15.94
CA LEU A 57 10.62 -12.58 14.49
C LEU A 57 10.97 -11.29 13.74
N PRO A 58 11.66 -11.39 12.58
CA PRO A 58 11.93 -10.23 11.71
C PRO A 58 10.63 -9.52 11.32
N TRP A 59 10.58 -8.21 11.47
CA TRP A 59 9.36 -7.43 11.24
C TRP A 59 8.95 -7.43 9.76
N GLU A 60 9.93 -7.54 8.85
CA GLU A 60 9.76 -7.59 7.41
C GLU A 60 8.87 -8.77 6.99
N LEU A 61 9.08 -9.94 7.64
CA LEU A 61 8.28 -11.13 7.37
C LEU A 61 6.84 -10.98 7.87
N GLY A 62 6.64 -10.26 8.98
CA GLY A 62 5.31 -9.91 9.48
C GLY A 62 4.61 -8.91 8.55
N ALA A 63 5.34 -7.93 8.04
CA ALA A 63 4.84 -6.98 7.06
C ALA A 63 4.46 -7.68 5.74
N GLN A 64 5.28 -8.61 5.25
CA GLN A 64 4.95 -9.42 4.08
C GLN A 64 3.72 -10.29 4.32
N PHE A 65 3.61 -10.95 5.48
CA PHE A 65 2.44 -11.73 5.86
C PHE A 65 1.16 -10.87 5.82
N PHE A 66 1.21 -9.65 6.35
CA PHE A 66 0.09 -8.71 6.24
C PHE A 66 -0.21 -8.32 4.80
N LEU A 67 0.80 -7.99 3.99
CA LEU A 67 0.61 -7.59 2.60
C LEU A 67 0.00 -8.71 1.74
N ASN A 68 0.33 -9.97 2.05
CA ASN A 68 -0.20 -11.13 1.37
C ASN A 68 -1.69 -11.39 1.69
N HIS A 69 -2.15 -11.04 2.89
CA HIS A 69 -3.49 -11.41 3.35
C HIS A 69 -4.49 -10.25 3.43
N LEU A 70 -4.02 -9.02 3.67
CA LEU A 70 -4.91 -7.86 3.75
C LEU A 70 -5.50 -7.52 2.37
N ILE A 71 -6.82 -7.38 2.30
CA ILE A 71 -7.49 -6.83 1.12
C ILE A 71 -7.20 -5.34 0.94
N ASP A 72 -7.02 -4.64 2.06
CA ASP A 72 -6.59 -3.24 2.14
C ASP A 72 -5.07 -3.11 2.34
N GLY A 73 -4.31 -4.12 1.90
CA GLY A 73 -2.86 -4.17 2.00
C GLY A 73 -2.20 -3.15 1.07
N ASP A 74 -1.83 -2.00 1.64
CA ASP A 74 -1.05 -0.94 0.98
C ASP A 74 0.43 -1.01 1.41
N PRO A 75 1.41 -1.09 0.48
CA PRO A 75 2.82 -1.14 0.81
C PRO A 75 3.31 -0.01 1.72
N ALA A 76 2.84 1.23 1.52
CA ALA A 76 3.28 2.37 2.30
C ALA A 76 2.76 2.32 3.75
N SER A 77 1.44 2.22 3.92
CA SER A 77 0.75 2.16 5.21
C SER A 77 1.16 0.94 6.02
N ASN A 78 1.26 -0.23 5.39
CA ASN A 78 1.67 -1.47 6.05
C ASN A 78 3.12 -1.36 6.57
N THR A 79 4.06 -1.04 5.68
CA THR A 79 5.48 -0.95 6.04
C THR A 79 5.74 0.10 7.13
N LEU A 80 5.15 1.29 7.00
CA LEU A 80 5.30 2.35 7.99
C LEU A 80 4.69 1.98 9.35
N SER A 81 3.58 1.24 9.36
CA SER A 81 2.95 0.77 10.60
C SER A 81 3.84 -0.23 11.35
N TRP A 82 4.42 -1.20 10.65
CA TRP A 82 5.36 -2.15 11.25
C TRP A 82 6.63 -1.46 11.76
N ARG A 83 7.20 -0.55 10.96
CA ARG A 83 8.36 0.26 11.36
C ARG A 83 8.06 1.17 12.55
N TRP A 84 6.83 1.66 12.69
CA TRP A 84 6.41 2.44 13.85
C TRP A 84 6.34 1.58 15.11
N VAL A 85 5.78 0.37 15.03
CA VAL A 85 5.76 -0.58 16.16
C VAL A 85 7.17 -0.97 16.60
N ALA A 86 8.06 -1.23 15.64
CA ALA A 86 9.46 -1.59 15.86
C ALA A 86 10.33 -0.45 16.44
N GLY A 87 9.85 0.79 16.43
CA GLY A 87 10.62 1.97 16.83
C GLY A 87 11.63 2.47 15.80
N LEU A 88 11.50 2.04 14.53
CA LEU A 88 12.31 2.50 13.40
C LEU A 88 11.79 3.82 12.81
N HIS A 89 10.47 4.00 12.75
CA HIS A 89 9.88 5.22 12.16
C HIS A 89 10.00 6.43 13.09
N THR A 90 9.51 6.30 14.32
CA THR A 90 9.86 7.25 15.40
C THR A 90 11.03 6.67 16.17
N LYS A 91 12.25 6.95 15.68
CA LYS A 91 13.51 6.36 16.19
C LYS A 91 13.53 6.31 17.72
N GLY A 92 13.65 5.10 18.26
CA GLY A 92 13.75 4.84 19.70
C GLY A 92 12.41 4.70 20.46
N LYS A 93 11.25 4.83 19.79
CA LYS A 93 9.93 4.69 20.43
C LYS A 93 9.18 3.48 19.89
N THR A 94 9.11 2.42 20.68
CA THR A 94 8.36 1.20 20.35
C THR A 94 6.90 1.28 20.79
N TYR A 95 6.07 0.46 20.15
CA TYR A 95 4.74 0.12 20.67
C TYR A 95 4.76 -1.30 21.22
N LEU A 96 4.53 -1.44 22.52
CA LEU A 96 4.47 -2.74 23.19
C LEU A 96 3.03 -3.08 23.59
N ALA A 97 2.51 -4.20 23.08
CA ALA A 97 1.21 -4.73 23.41
C ALA A 97 1.14 -5.05 24.92
N ARG A 98 0.05 -4.61 25.56
CA ARG A 98 -0.18 -4.83 26.99
C ARG A 98 -1.36 -5.78 27.18
N PRO A 99 -1.21 -6.86 27.98
CA PRO A 99 -2.31 -7.78 28.26
C PRO A 99 -3.57 -7.09 28.78
N SER A 100 -3.42 -6.10 29.66
CA SER A 100 -4.53 -5.30 30.19
C SER A 100 -5.30 -4.52 29.12
N ASN A 101 -4.60 -4.00 28.10
CA ASN A 101 -5.24 -3.31 26.98
C ASN A 101 -5.99 -4.30 26.09
N ILE A 102 -5.37 -5.46 25.78
CA ILE A 102 -6.03 -6.51 24.99
C ILE A 102 -7.30 -6.97 25.71
N ALA A 103 -7.21 -7.29 27.01
CA ALA A 103 -8.36 -7.67 27.82
C ALA A 103 -9.46 -6.62 27.80
N LYS A 104 -9.11 -5.35 28.08
CA LYS A 104 -10.07 -4.24 28.08
C LYS A 104 -10.79 -4.07 26.74
N TYR A 105 -10.04 -4.01 25.63
CA TYR A 105 -10.59 -3.70 24.32
C TYR A 105 -11.16 -4.91 23.57
N THR A 106 -11.05 -6.10 24.16
CA THR A 106 -11.72 -7.31 23.68
C THR A 106 -12.84 -7.76 24.63
N ASN A 107 -13.22 -6.91 25.60
CA ASN A 107 -14.22 -7.21 26.64
C ASN A 107 -13.94 -8.52 27.39
N GLY A 108 -12.68 -8.76 27.74
CA GLY A 108 -12.24 -9.97 28.45
C GLY A 108 -12.19 -11.23 27.59
N LYS A 109 -12.44 -11.15 26.27
CA LYS A 109 -12.32 -12.30 25.38
C LYS A 109 -10.91 -12.88 25.38
N PHE A 110 -9.89 -12.03 25.48
CA PHE A 110 -8.49 -12.45 25.50
C PHE A 110 -7.71 -11.82 26.65
N GLU A 111 -7.00 -12.66 27.41
CA GLU A 111 -6.19 -12.23 28.56
C GLU A 111 -4.79 -12.88 28.55
N PRO A 112 -3.86 -12.43 27.69
CA PRO A 112 -2.54 -13.05 27.54
C PRO A 112 -1.57 -12.64 28.67
N THR A 113 -2.04 -12.65 29.92
CA THR A 113 -1.25 -12.27 31.10
C THR A 113 -0.08 -13.24 31.28
N GLY A 114 1.12 -12.70 31.41
CA GLY A 114 2.36 -13.50 31.55
C GLY A 114 2.87 -14.10 30.23
N GLN A 115 2.17 -13.96 29.12
CA GLN A 115 2.57 -14.52 27.81
C GLN A 115 3.29 -13.52 26.90
N LEU A 116 3.16 -12.22 27.17
CA LEU A 116 3.72 -11.17 26.31
C LEU A 116 5.04 -10.62 26.86
N ALA A 117 5.89 -10.11 25.97
CA ALA A 117 7.10 -9.40 26.35
C ALA A 117 6.79 -8.23 27.32
N GLN A 118 7.62 -8.08 28.36
CA GLN A 118 7.46 -7.02 29.36
C GLN A 118 8.18 -5.73 28.94
N THR A 119 9.25 -5.88 28.15
CA THR A 119 10.08 -4.82 27.60
C THR A 119 10.16 -4.91 26.07
N ALA A 120 10.43 -3.79 25.41
CA ALA A 120 10.55 -3.69 23.96
C ALA A 120 11.72 -2.75 23.62
N GLU A 121 12.88 -3.35 23.35
CA GLU A 121 14.04 -2.61 22.86
C GLU A 121 13.79 -2.18 21.41
N PRO A 122 13.99 -0.89 21.06
CA PRO A 122 13.83 -0.42 19.70
C PRO A 122 14.78 -1.12 18.73
N LEU A 123 14.28 -1.49 17.56
CA LEU A 123 15.16 -1.94 16.48
C LEU A 123 15.98 -0.75 15.94
N VAL A 124 17.12 -1.07 15.34
CA VAL A 124 18.05 -0.10 14.74
C VAL A 124 18.33 -0.53 13.31
N GLU A 125 18.37 0.43 12.39
CA GLU A 125 18.77 0.22 11.01
C GLU A 125 19.87 1.23 10.65
N GLY A 126 20.77 0.86 9.74
CA GLY A 126 21.89 1.71 9.33
C GLY A 126 21.56 2.74 8.25
N TYR A 127 20.30 2.79 7.79
CA TYR A 127 19.87 3.65 6.71
C TYR A 127 19.06 4.84 7.24
N ASP A 128 19.19 6.01 6.61
CA ASP A 128 18.33 7.15 6.88
C ASP A 128 17.42 7.41 5.68
N HIS A 129 16.11 7.33 5.91
CA HIS A 129 15.10 7.55 4.87
C HIS A 129 14.78 9.04 4.76
N ALA A 130 15.63 9.76 4.01
CA ALA A 130 15.44 11.18 3.76
C ALA A 130 14.11 11.46 3.06
N PHE A 131 13.48 12.59 3.40
CA PHE A 131 12.30 13.06 2.69
C PHE A 131 12.67 13.41 1.25
N VAL A 132 11.98 12.80 0.29
CA VAL A 132 12.13 13.09 -1.13
C VAL A 132 11.04 14.09 -1.54
N PRO A 133 11.40 15.32 -1.94
CA PRO A 133 10.43 16.25 -2.50
C PRO A 133 9.75 15.64 -3.73
N ALA A 134 8.44 15.85 -3.83
CA ALA A 134 7.72 15.61 -5.07
C ALA A 134 8.29 16.54 -6.16
N SER A 135 9.01 15.98 -7.13
CA SER A 135 9.55 16.74 -8.27
C SER A 135 8.75 16.34 -9.50
N PHE A 136 7.65 17.05 -9.78
CA PHE A 136 6.80 16.74 -10.92
C PHE A 136 6.51 17.98 -11.74
N THR A 137 6.98 17.94 -12.98
CA THR A 137 6.65 18.90 -14.04
C THR A 137 6.36 18.09 -15.30
N GLN A 138 5.22 17.41 -15.30
CA GLN A 138 4.64 16.89 -16.54
C GLN A 138 3.19 17.38 -16.62
N PRO A 139 2.88 18.39 -17.46
CA PRO A 139 1.50 18.72 -17.73
C PRO A 139 0.83 17.50 -18.39
N ALA A 140 -0.39 17.17 -17.96
CA ALA A 140 -1.16 16.12 -18.62
C ALA A 140 -1.31 16.46 -20.12
N PRO A 141 -1.18 15.47 -21.03
CA PRO A 141 -1.36 15.72 -22.45
C PRO A 141 -2.78 16.26 -22.71
N GLN A 142 -2.88 17.29 -23.55
CA GLN A 142 -4.17 17.81 -23.99
C GLN A 142 -4.77 16.83 -25.00
N ASN A 143 -5.58 15.91 -24.47
CA ASN A 143 -6.43 14.95 -25.18
C ASN A 143 -5.71 13.78 -25.88
N GLU A 144 -6.51 12.82 -26.29
CA GLU A 144 -6.16 11.60 -27.03
C GLU A 144 -5.17 10.69 -26.31
N CYS A 145 -5.52 10.18 -25.13
CA CYS A 145 -4.66 9.28 -24.36
C CYS A 145 -5.31 7.95 -23.98
N LEU A 146 -4.46 6.96 -23.73
CA LEU A 146 -4.80 5.71 -23.05
C LEU A 146 -4.68 5.95 -21.54
N ILE A 147 -5.73 5.64 -20.79
CA ILE A 147 -5.67 5.70 -19.32
C ILE A 147 -5.23 4.35 -18.79
N LEU A 148 -4.09 4.34 -18.13
CA LEU A 148 -3.56 3.19 -17.42
C LEU A 148 -3.99 3.25 -15.96
N VAL A 149 -4.84 2.31 -15.57
CA VAL A 149 -5.35 2.11 -14.21
C VAL A 149 -4.53 1.04 -13.52
N THR A 150 -4.08 1.32 -12.30
CA THR A 150 -3.30 0.38 -11.48
C THR A 150 -3.87 0.29 -10.07
N PRO A 151 -3.54 -0.76 -9.31
CA PRO A 151 -3.94 -0.91 -7.92
C PRO A 151 -3.50 0.20 -6.96
N GLU A 152 -2.48 1.00 -7.33
CA GLU A 152 -2.06 2.16 -6.52
C GLU A 152 -3.17 3.21 -6.45
N ASP A 153 -3.96 3.32 -7.53
CA ASP A 153 -4.95 4.36 -7.66
C ASP A 153 -6.07 3.96 -8.63
N CYS A 154 -7.16 3.47 -8.05
CA CYS A 154 -8.38 3.09 -8.75
C CYS A 154 -9.35 4.28 -8.92
N ASN A 155 -8.92 5.53 -8.86
CA ASN A 155 -9.76 6.72 -9.13
C ASN A 155 -9.17 7.64 -10.22
N PRO A 156 -8.85 7.09 -11.41
CA PRO A 156 -8.23 7.84 -12.50
C PRO A 156 -9.09 9.00 -13.03
N GLU A 157 -10.42 8.97 -12.85
CA GLU A 157 -11.35 10.02 -13.27
C GLU A 157 -11.05 11.39 -12.65
N ASN A 158 -10.46 11.40 -11.46
CA ASN A 158 -10.05 12.65 -10.78
C ASN A 158 -8.69 13.20 -11.26
N CYS A 159 -7.99 12.47 -12.14
CA CYS A 159 -6.71 12.90 -12.69
C CYS A 159 -6.83 13.53 -14.09
N ILE A 160 -7.92 13.29 -14.83
CA ILE A 160 -7.98 13.57 -16.27
C ILE A 160 -9.36 14.11 -16.63
N SER A 161 -9.40 15.28 -17.26
CA SER A 161 -10.66 15.96 -17.53
C SER A 161 -11.27 15.60 -18.89
N GLU A 162 -10.50 15.39 -19.97
CA GLU A 162 -11.06 15.18 -21.32
C GLU A 162 -10.11 14.37 -22.26
N GLY A 163 -10.67 13.78 -23.32
CA GLY A 163 -9.89 13.22 -24.44
C GLY A 163 -9.42 11.76 -24.33
N MET A 164 -10.00 10.95 -23.45
CA MET A 164 -9.68 9.52 -23.37
C MET A 164 -10.05 8.75 -24.66
N LYS A 165 -9.11 7.94 -25.16
CA LYS A 165 -9.31 7.05 -26.32
C LYS A 165 -9.52 5.58 -25.94
N GLY A 166 -9.06 5.19 -24.76
CA GLY A 166 -9.22 3.84 -24.22
C GLY A 166 -8.72 3.75 -22.79
N THR A 167 -8.95 2.59 -22.18
CA THR A 167 -8.52 2.29 -20.82
C THR A 167 -7.83 0.94 -20.76
N LEU A 168 -6.82 0.82 -19.92
CA LEU A 168 -6.14 -0.42 -19.62
C LEU A 168 -5.98 -0.54 -18.10
N GLY A 169 -6.55 -1.58 -17.51
CA GLY A 169 -6.25 -1.97 -16.14
C GLY A 169 -5.11 -2.96 -16.09
N LEU A 170 -4.04 -2.66 -15.33
CA LEU A 170 -2.94 -3.61 -15.11
C LEU A 170 -2.81 -3.98 -13.65
N VAL A 171 -2.80 -5.28 -13.40
CA VAL A 171 -2.57 -5.87 -12.08
C VAL A 171 -1.38 -6.82 -12.19
N LEU A 172 -0.53 -6.85 -11.15
CA LEU A 172 0.51 -7.87 -11.06
C LEU A 172 -0.11 -9.26 -10.89
N PRO A 173 0.49 -10.32 -11.46
CA PRO A 173 0.04 -11.68 -11.21
C PRO A 173 0.07 -12.01 -9.71
N LYS A 174 -0.80 -12.94 -9.31
CA LYS A 174 -0.84 -13.42 -7.93
C LYS A 174 0.47 -14.11 -7.56
N GLU A 175 1.14 -13.62 -6.51
CA GLU A 175 2.29 -14.30 -5.94
C GLU A 175 1.87 -15.59 -5.22
N ILE A 176 2.79 -16.54 -5.07
CA ILE A 176 2.51 -17.86 -4.46
C ILE A 176 1.88 -17.70 -3.07
N ASP A 177 2.49 -16.86 -2.22
CA ASP A 177 2.06 -16.68 -0.83
C ASP A 177 0.96 -15.61 -0.66
N GLN A 178 0.62 -14.89 -1.72
CA GLN A 178 -0.50 -13.95 -1.68
C GLN A 178 -1.82 -14.73 -1.54
N SER A 179 -2.73 -14.24 -0.70
CA SER A 179 -4.07 -14.82 -0.59
C SER A 179 -4.91 -14.54 -1.82
N GLU A 180 -5.76 -15.51 -2.16
CA GLU A 180 -6.72 -15.39 -3.26
C GLU A 180 -7.64 -14.18 -3.06
N ARG A 181 -8.10 -13.96 -1.82
CA ARG A 181 -9.00 -12.86 -1.47
C ARG A 181 -8.36 -11.49 -1.70
N SER A 182 -7.12 -11.28 -1.26
CA SER A 182 -6.39 -10.02 -1.49
C SER A 182 -6.18 -9.77 -2.98
N HIS A 183 -5.82 -10.81 -3.73
CA HIS A 183 -5.64 -10.72 -5.18
C HIS A 183 -6.93 -10.38 -5.92
N ILE A 184 -8.03 -11.09 -5.64
CA ILE A 184 -9.34 -10.84 -6.25
C ILE A 184 -9.86 -9.44 -5.91
N PHE A 185 -9.69 -8.99 -4.67
CA PHE A 185 -10.10 -7.64 -4.28
C PHE A 185 -9.36 -6.57 -5.09
N ARG A 186 -8.05 -6.74 -5.26
CA ARG A 186 -7.21 -5.84 -6.06
C ARG A 186 -7.62 -5.84 -7.53
N LEU A 187 -7.85 -7.02 -8.11
CA LEU A 187 -8.32 -7.15 -9.49
C LEU A 187 -9.69 -6.48 -9.68
N GLY A 188 -10.64 -6.79 -8.80
CA GLY A 188 -11.99 -6.22 -8.84
C GLY A 188 -12.00 -4.70 -8.69
N ALA A 189 -11.11 -4.13 -7.87
CA ALA A 189 -10.99 -2.67 -7.74
C ALA A 189 -10.52 -2.00 -9.04
N VAL A 190 -9.60 -2.63 -9.77
CA VAL A 190 -9.12 -2.14 -11.07
C VAL A 190 -10.19 -2.35 -12.16
N GLU A 191 -10.88 -3.48 -12.17
CA GLU A 191 -12.02 -3.74 -13.06
C GLU A 191 -13.12 -2.70 -12.86
N ASP A 192 -13.51 -2.44 -11.62
CA ASP A 192 -14.50 -1.42 -11.25
C ASP A 192 -14.08 -0.02 -11.72
N ALA A 193 -12.82 0.36 -11.54
CA ALA A 193 -12.29 1.62 -12.03
C ALA A 193 -12.31 1.74 -13.57
N VAL A 194 -11.89 0.68 -14.28
CA VAL A 194 -11.95 0.63 -15.75
C VAL A 194 -13.40 0.72 -16.25
N MET A 195 -14.34 0.03 -15.58
CA MET A 195 -15.76 0.09 -15.91
C MET A 195 -16.35 1.50 -15.73
N ARG A 196 -16.01 2.20 -14.64
CA ARG A 196 -16.49 3.58 -14.40
C ARG A 196 -16.06 4.58 -15.46
N LEU A 197 -14.88 4.41 -16.05
CA LEU A 197 -14.37 5.30 -17.10
C LEU A 197 -15.12 5.18 -18.43
N GLY A 198 -15.88 4.10 -18.68
CA GLY A 198 -16.87 4.07 -19.75
C GLY A 198 -16.34 4.02 -21.19
N SER A 199 -15.26 3.28 -21.47
CA SER A 199 -14.73 3.10 -22.86
C SER A 199 -14.44 1.63 -23.18
N GLN A 200 -13.94 1.35 -24.40
CA GLN A 200 -13.28 0.07 -24.71
C GLN A 200 -12.08 -0.12 -23.77
N GLY A 201 -12.33 -0.84 -22.68
CA GLY A 201 -11.36 -1.09 -21.62
C GLY A 201 -11.17 -2.57 -21.38
N ASN A 202 -9.92 -2.97 -21.15
CA ASN A 202 -9.61 -4.32 -20.73
C ASN A 202 -8.74 -4.29 -19.46
N VAL A 203 -8.87 -5.33 -18.65
CA VAL A 203 -8.01 -5.56 -17.50
C VAL A 203 -7.15 -6.79 -17.78
N ALA A 204 -5.87 -6.72 -17.39
CA ALA A 204 -4.95 -7.83 -17.50
C ALA A 204 -4.15 -8.00 -16.19
N ALA A 205 -4.15 -9.23 -15.68
CA ALA A 205 -3.21 -9.66 -14.66
C ALA A 205 -1.98 -10.25 -15.35
N THR A 206 -0.92 -9.46 -15.51
CA THR A 206 0.27 -9.84 -16.29
C THR A 206 1.53 -9.19 -15.76
N ASP A 207 2.66 -9.88 -15.93
CA ASP A 207 3.98 -9.33 -15.68
C ASP A 207 4.56 -8.58 -16.88
N ASP A 208 4.05 -8.82 -18.09
CA ASP A 208 4.47 -8.19 -19.34
C ASP A 208 3.69 -6.90 -19.59
N TRP A 209 4.05 -5.87 -18.81
CA TRP A 209 3.42 -4.55 -18.89
C TRP A 209 3.76 -3.83 -20.19
N ILE A 210 4.96 -4.05 -20.73
CA ILE A 210 5.45 -3.39 -21.96
C ILE A 210 4.53 -3.77 -23.12
N THR A 211 4.35 -5.06 -23.39
CA THR A 211 3.49 -5.52 -24.48
C THR A 211 2.03 -5.11 -24.27
N ALA A 212 1.54 -5.21 -23.04
CA ALA A 212 0.16 -4.86 -22.72
C ALA A 212 -0.15 -3.37 -22.97
N ILE A 213 0.74 -2.47 -22.53
CA ILE A 213 0.60 -1.02 -22.74
C ILE A 213 0.68 -0.69 -24.23
N ILE A 214 1.70 -1.21 -24.94
CA ILE A 214 1.88 -0.94 -26.37
C ILE A 214 0.64 -1.38 -27.17
N THR A 215 0.20 -2.62 -26.96
CA THR A 215 -0.96 -3.18 -27.66
C THR A 215 -2.24 -2.36 -27.40
N ALA A 216 -2.47 -1.94 -26.15
CA ALA A 216 -3.64 -1.15 -25.80
C ALA A 216 -3.58 0.27 -26.42
N ALA A 217 -2.41 0.91 -26.41
CA ALA A 217 -2.22 2.23 -26.98
C ALA A 217 -2.38 2.22 -28.51
N GLU A 218 -1.83 1.21 -29.19
CA GLU A 218 -2.01 1.00 -30.64
C GLU A 218 -3.49 0.80 -31.00
N ARG A 219 -4.22 -0.03 -30.24
CA ARG A 219 -5.66 -0.25 -30.43
C ARG A 219 -6.48 1.03 -30.22
N ALA A 220 -6.10 1.84 -29.23
CA ALA A 220 -6.72 3.12 -28.94
C ALA A 220 -6.30 4.23 -29.95
N GLY A 221 -5.31 3.97 -30.80
CA GLY A 221 -4.80 4.93 -31.79
C GLY A 221 -4.09 6.13 -31.15
N THR A 222 -3.34 5.91 -30.06
CA THR A 222 -2.62 6.98 -29.34
C THR A 222 -1.19 6.57 -28.99
N THR A 223 -0.32 7.57 -28.87
CA THR A 223 1.04 7.44 -28.33
C THR A 223 1.16 7.95 -26.90
N GLN A 224 0.08 8.49 -26.33
CA GLN A 224 0.06 9.11 -25.01
C GLN A 224 -0.57 8.14 -24.01
N VAL A 225 0.19 7.74 -22.98
CA VAL A 225 -0.29 6.88 -21.89
C VAL A 225 -0.27 7.70 -20.61
N VAL A 226 -1.40 7.77 -19.91
CA VAL A 226 -1.52 8.56 -18.67
C VAL A 226 -1.89 7.64 -17.51
N THR A 227 -1.21 7.78 -16.39
CA THR A 227 -1.52 7.08 -15.14
C THR A 227 -1.36 8.01 -13.94
N PRO A 228 -2.10 7.83 -12.84
CA PRO A 228 -1.81 8.53 -11.59
C PRO A 228 -0.36 8.31 -11.15
N PHE A 229 0.23 9.31 -10.50
CA PHE A 229 1.62 9.23 -10.07
C PHE A 229 1.85 8.10 -9.07
N THR A 230 2.83 7.24 -9.35
CA THR A 230 3.22 6.13 -8.47
C THR A 230 4.53 6.47 -7.77
N SER A 231 4.50 6.50 -6.44
CA SER A 231 5.64 7.02 -5.66
C SER A 231 6.78 6.02 -5.49
N VAL A 232 6.48 4.87 -4.90
CA VAL A 232 7.41 3.78 -4.59
C VAL A 232 6.63 2.47 -4.60
N GLY A 233 7.34 1.35 -4.77
CA GLY A 233 6.74 0.01 -4.69
C GLY A 233 6.70 -0.71 -6.04
N PRO A 234 6.09 -1.90 -6.10
CA PRO A 234 6.15 -2.78 -7.26
C PRO A 234 5.63 -2.14 -8.56
N ILE A 235 4.57 -1.33 -8.45
CA ILE A 235 3.96 -0.66 -9.59
C ILE A 235 4.90 0.42 -10.15
N ALA A 236 5.47 1.26 -9.28
CA ALA A 236 6.47 2.26 -9.69
C ALA A 236 7.69 1.58 -10.36
N THR A 237 8.16 0.45 -9.82
CA THR A 237 9.24 -0.35 -10.42
C THR A 237 8.89 -0.86 -11.82
N LYS A 238 7.66 -1.38 -12.02
CA LYS A 238 7.21 -1.87 -13.34
C LYS A 238 7.11 -0.74 -14.36
N LEU A 239 6.55 0.42 -13.96
CA LEU A 239 6.44 1.58 -14.85
C LEU A 239 7.83 2.12 -15.23
N ALA A 240 8.74 2.23 -14.26
CA ALA A 240 10.12 2.64 -14.53
C ALA A 240 10.84 1.68 -15.49
N ALA A 241 10.67 0.36 -15.30
CA ALA A 241 11.24 -0.65 -16.18
C ALA A 241 10.65 -0.64 -17.60
N ALA A 242 9.39 -0.20 -17.76
CA ALA A 242 8.74 -0.10 -19.07
C ALA A 242 9.13 1.17 -19.86
N GLN A 243 9.62 2.22 -19.18
CA GLN A 243 9.82 3.55 -19.74
C GLN A 243 10.61 3.56 -21.05
N ASP A 244 11.80 2.94 -21.08
CA ASP A 244 12.68 2.95 -22.25
C ASP A 244 12.07 2.20 -23.44
N ALA A 245 11.37 1.10 -23.18
CA ALA A 245 10.69 0.33 -24.21
C ALA A 245 9.49 1.08 -24.80
N LEU A 246 8.74 1.81 -23.97
CA LEU A 246 7.64 2.66 -24.43
C LEU A 246 8.17 3.80 -25.31
N VAL A 247 9.27 4.45 -24.91
CA VAL A 247 9.92 5.49 -25.73
C VAL A 247 10.41 4.93 -27.06
N ALA A 248 11.02 3.74 -27.07
CA ALA A 248 11.45 3.07 -28.29
C ALA A 248 10.27 2.72 -29.23
N ALA A 249 9.08 2.46 -28.68
CA ALA A 249 7.84 2.26 -29.42
C ALA A 249 7.16 3.59 -29.86
N GLY A 250 7.79 4.74 -29.61
CA GLY A 250 7.23 6.05 -29.95
C GLY A 250 6.11 6.52 -29.01
N MET A 251 6.01 5.93 -27.82
CA MET A 251 5.02 6.26 -26.80
C MET A 251 5.60 7.12 -25.68
N THR A 252 4.74 7.90 -25.03
CA THR A 252 5.09 8.72 -23.86
C THR A 252 4.21 8.31 -22.69
N LEU A 253 4.84 7.88 -21.59
CA LEU A 253 4.19 7.65 -20.31
C LEU A 253 4.19 8.94 -19.49
N HIS A 254 3.00 9.40 -19.12
CA HIS A 254 2.76 10.56 -18.28
C HIS A 254 2.26 10.10 -16.92
N GLN A 255 2.97 10.48 -15.87
CA GLN A 255 2.53 10.26 -14.50
C GLN A 255 1.97 11.55 -13.91
N HIS A 256 0.69 11.55 -13.56
CA HIS A 256 -0.02 12.74 -13.12
C HIS A 256 -0.19 12.78 -11.61
N LEU A 257 0.39 13.80 -10.97
CA LEU A 257 0.17 14.08 -9.56
C LEU A 257 -1.03 15.02 -9.40
N ARG A 258 -2.03 14.63 -8.61
CA ARG A 258 -3.22 15.47 -8.42
C ARG A 258 -2.88 16.74 -7.62
N PRO A 259 -3.64 17.84 -7.81
CA PRO A 259 -3.44 19.06 -7.03
C PRO A 259 -3.49 18.84 -5.51
N TYR A 260 -4.39 17.98 -5.02
CA TYR A 260 -4.46 17.69 -3.58
C TYR A 260 -3.29 16.83 -3.09
N ASP A 261 -2.79 15.89 -3.91
CA ASP A 261 -1.59 15.11 -3.58
C ASP A 261 -0.38 16.05 -3.51
N ALA A 262 -0.22 16.94 -4.49
CA ALA A 262 0.83 17.95 -4.51
C ALA A 262 0.76 18.90 -3.30
N ALA A 263 -0.45 19.29 -2.87
CA ALA A 263 -0.63 20.16 -1.71
C ALA A 263 -0.41 19.44 -0.37
N THR A 264 -0.69 18.14 -0.28
CA THR A 264 -0.55 17.37 0.96
C THR A 264 0.85 16.79 1.15
N TRP A 265 1.56 16.46 0.06
CA TRP A 265 2.89 15.83 0.08
C TRP A 265 3.92 16.55 0.96
N PRO A 266 4.10 17.89 0.89
CA PRO A 266 5.08 18.61 1.71
C PRO A 266 4.76 18.56 3.22
N HIS A 267 3.53 18.18 3.58
CA HIS A 267 3.06 18.13 4.94
C HIS A 267 3.05 16.70 5.52
N ALA A 268 3.13 15.67 4.68
CA ALA A 268 3.19 14.24 5.02
C ALA A 268 4.57 13.83 5.58
N THR A 269 5.06 14.55 6.59
CA THR A 269 6.44 14.42 7.13
C THR A 269 6.54 13.59 8.40
N LYS A 270 5.49 13.58 9.24
CA LYS A 270 5.44 12.77 10.47
C LYS A 270 4.01 12.66 11.00
N GLY A 271 3.46 11.45 10.97
CA GLY A 271 2.13 11.14 11.49
C GLY A 271 0.98 11.96 10.89
N PHE A 272 -0.25 11.51 11.12
CA PHE A 272 -1.43 12.15 10.54
C PHE A 272 -1.72 13.55 11.11
N PHE A 273 -1.49 13.78 12.40
CA PHE A 273 -1.93 15.01 13.07
C PHE A 273 -1.25 16.29 12.57
N LYS A 274 -0.01 16.22 12.07
CA LYS A 274 0.66 17.38 11.49
C LYS A 274 0.01 17.78 10.16
N LEU A 275 -0.29 16.79 9.31
CA LEU A 275 -1.05 16.99 8.09
C LEU A 275 -2.47 17.49 8.38
N LYS A 276 -3.16 16.91 9.38
CA LYS A 276 -4.52 17.31 9.79
C LYS A 276 -4.66 18.82 10.03
N LYS A 277 -3.65 19.44 10.66
CA LYS A 277 -3.64 20.89 10.91
C LYS A 277 -3.55 21.74 9.63
N LYS A 278 -3.09 21.16 8.52
CA LYS A 278 -2.94 21.83 7.23
C LYS A 278 -4.14 21.61 6.31
N ILE A 279 -4.93 20.56 6.53
CA ILE A 279 -6.11 20.23 5.70
C ILE A 279 -7.03 21.44 5.46
N PRO A 280 -7.42 22.26 6.45
CA PRO A 280 -8.31 23.39 6.18
C PRO A 280 -7.72 24.42 5.20
N SER A 281 -6.43 24.75 5.33
CA SER A 281 -5.73 25.65 4.39
C SER A 281 -5.67 25.04 3.01
N ILE A 282 -5.27 23.77 2.91
CA ILE A 282 -5.16 23.05 1.63
C ILE A 282 -6.51 23.04 0.89
N LEU A 283 -7.61 22.74 1.59
CA LEU A 283 -8.94 22.74 0.98
C LEU A 283 -9.35 24.13 0.51
N SER A 284 -9.00 25.19 1.25
CA SER A 284 -9.22 26.57 0.83
C SER A 284 -8.41 26.94 -0.40
N ASP A 285 -7.11 26.59 -0.42
CA ASP A 285 -6.19 26.89 -1.53
C ASP A 285 -6.60 26.15 -2.82
N LEU A 286 -7.22 24.98 -2.69
CA LEU A 286 -7.77 24.19 -3.79
C LEU A 286 -9.22 24.58 -4.17
N GLY A 287 -9.82 25.56 -3.49
CA GLY A 287 -11.18 26.03 -3.80
C GLY A 287 -12.31 25.10 -3.36
N TYR A 288 -12.05 24.12 -2.47
CA TYR A 288 -13.08 23.22 -1.93
C TYR A 288 -13.87 23.82 -0.77
N THR A 289 -13.46 24.97 -0.23
CA THR A 289 -14.23 25.69 0.80
C THR A 289 -14.55 27.10 0.32
N ASN A 290 -15.84 27.45 0.26
CA ASN A 290 -16.26 28.84 0.10
C ASN A 290 -15.80 29.63 1.33
N ALA A 291 -15.06 30.73 1.12
CA ALA A 291 -14.64 31.69 2.14
C ALA A 291 -15.80 32.49 2.78
N GLN A 292 -17.02 31.93 2.84
CA GLN A 292 -18.22 32.65 3.26
C GLN A 292 -18.85 32.19 4.57
N ASN A 293 -18.31 31.21 5.29
CA ASN A 293 -18.79 30.88 6.63
C ASN A 293 -17.61 30.59 7.57
N ALA A 294 -16.99 31.67 8.06
CA ALA A 294 -16.13 31.66 9.24
C ALA A 294 -16.55 32.84 10.14
#